data_AF-A0A7W1B3Q8-F1
#
_entry.id   AF-A0A7W1B3Q8-F1
#
_cell.length_a   1.000
_cell.length_b   1.000
_cell.length_c   1.000
_cell.angle_alpha   90.00
_cell.angle_beta   90.00
_cell.angle_gamma   90.00
#
_symmetry.space_group_name_H-M   'P 1'
#
loop_
_entity.id
_entity.type
_entity.pdbx_description
1 polymer ?
#
loop_
_entity_poly.entity_id
_entity_poly.type
_entity_poly.pdbx_seq_one_letter_code
_entity_poly.pdbx_strand_id
1 'polypeptide(L)' 'FGVDHLRSVLASYQAHFNDHRPHQGRKQRPPNHDPDRVIDLTNPILRREVLGGLIGEYQRAA' A
#
# COMPACT_ATOMS: atom_id res chain seq x y z
N PHE A 1 -0.39 -9.38 -24.08
CA PHE A 1 -0.83 -8.90 -22.75
C PHE A 1 -2.35 -9.07 -22.69
N GLY A 2 -2.89 -9.77 -21.68
CA GLY A 2 -4.29 -10.23 -21.69
C GLY A 2 -4.99 -10.08 -20.34
N VAL A 3 -6.11 -10.80 -20.15
CA VAL A 3 -6.98 -10.71 -18.96
C VAL A 3 -6.23 -10.95 -17.65
N ASP A 4 -5.27 -11.87 -17.62
CA ASP A 4 -4.50 -12.16 -16.41
C ASP A 4 -3.57 -11.02 -16.01
N HIS A 5 -3.02 -10.30 -17.00
CA HIS A 5 -2.25 -9.09 -16.72
C HIS A 5 -3.14 -8.00 -16.13
N LEU A 6 -4.34 -7.79 -16.69
CA LEU A 6 -5.30 -6.84 -16.14
C LEU A 6 -5.72 -7.19 -14.71
N ARG A 7 -6.02 -8.47 -14.43
CA ARG A 7 -6.36 -8.94 -13.08
C ARG A 7 -5.23 -8.68 -12.09
N SER A 8 -3.99 -8.97 -12.47
CA SER A 8 -2.83 -8.73 -11.62
C SER A 8 -2.63 -7.25 -11.30
N VAL A 9 -2.77 -6.38 -12.31
CA VAL A 9 -2.71 -4.92 -12.13
C VAL A 9 -3.82 -4.43 -11.21
N LEU A 10 -5.07 -4.86 -11.44
CA LEU A 10 -6.22 -4.45 -10.61
C LEU A 10 -6.09 -4.92 -9.16
N ALA A 11 -5.64 -6.16 -8.94
CA ALA A 11 -5.42 -6.68 -7.60
C ALA A 11 -4.34 -5.89 -6.86
N SER A 12 -3.21 -5.62 -7.52
CA SER A 12 -2.11 -4.83 -6.95
C SER A 12 -2.53 -3.38 -6.68
N TYR A 13 -3.32 -2.79 -7.59
CA TYR A 13 -3.89 -1.47 -7.41
C TYR A 13 -4.82 -1.44 -6.18
N GLN A 14 -5.77 -2.36 -6.09
CA GLN A 14 -6.71 -2.42 -4.97
C GLN A 14 -5.98 -2.59 -3.63
N ALA A 15 -4.99 -3.49 -3.56
CA ALA A 15 -4.18 -3.69 -2.35
C ALA A 15 -3.49 -2.38 -1.92
N HIS A 16 -2.81 -1.71 -2.85
CA HIS A 16 -2.10 -0.46 -2.56
C HIS A 16 -3.03 0.62 -1.97
N PHE A 17 -4.16 0.88 -2.62
CA PHE A 17 -5.07 1.96 -2.20
C PHE A 17 -5.86 1.63 -0.93
N ASN A 18 -6.07 0.34 -0.64
CA ASN A 18 -6.76 -0.10 0.55
C ASN A 18 -5.85 -0.23 1.77
N ASP A 19 -4.56 -0.55 1.59
CA ASP A 19 -3.65 -0.83 2.69
C ASP A 19 -2.71 0.34 3.02
N HIS A 20 -2.39 1.18 2.03
CA HIS A 20 -1.31 2.16 2.18
C HIS A 20 -1.74 3.60 1.99
N ARG A 21 -2.72 3.87 1.12
CA ARG A 21 -3.05 5.26 0.79
C ARG A 21 -3.87 5.91 1.90
N PRO A 22 -3.45 7.08 2.43
CA PRO A 22 -4.27 7.84 3.35
C PRO A 22 -5.46 8.45 2.60
N HIS A 23 -6.67 8.33 3.17
CA HIS A 23 -7.88 8.98 2.65
C HIS A 23 -8.32 10.07 3.61
N GLN A 24 -8.53 11.28 3.10
CA GLN A 24 -8.87 12.44 3.94
C GLN A 24 -10.15 12.21 4.76
N GLY A 25 -11.19 11.64 4.14
CA GLY A 25 -12.46 11.30 4.81
C GLY A 25 -12.35 10.21 5.87
N ARG A 26 -11.22 9.47 5.94
CA ARG A 26 -10.96 8.44 6.95
C ARG A 26 -9.93 8.90 7.99
N LYS A 27 -9.88 10.20 8.29
CA LYS A 27 -8.88 10.80 9.19
C LYS A 27 -7.45 10.50 8.72
N GLN A 28 -7.21 10.56 7.41
CA GLN A 28 -5.94 10.19 6.77
C GLN A 28 -5.53 8.72 6.96
N ARG A 29 -6.49 7.81 7.16
CA ARG A 29 -6.20 6.37 7.32
C ARG A 29 -6.56 5.59 6.04
N PRO A 30 -5.79 4.53 5.71
CA PRO A 30 -6.17 3.60 4.66
C PRO A 30 -7.42 2.78 5.04
N PRO A 31 -8.14 2.22 4.07
CA PRO A 31 -9.33 1.44 4.32
C PRO A 31 -9.17 0.25 5.25
N ASN A 32 -8.07 -0.47 5.08
CA ASN A 32 -7.70 -1.65 5.86
C ASN A 32 -6.79 -1.28 7.02
N HIS A 33 -6.82 -0.03 7.48
CA HIS A 33 -6.06 0.40 8.64
C HIS A 33 -6.50 -0.36 9.89
N ASP A 34 -5.56 -1.09 10.48
CA ASP A 34 -5.67 -1.68 11.81
C ASP A 34 -5.28 -0.63 12.87
N PRO A 35 -6.22 -0.20 13.74
CA PRO A 35 -5.93 0.79 14.78
C PRO A 35 -5.03 0.25 15.91
N ASP A 36 -4.97 -1.07 16.11
CA ASP A 36 -4.22 -1.70 17.19
C ASP A 36 -2.78 -2.05 16.76
N ARG A 37 -2.48 -1.94 15.46
CA ARG A 37 -1.15 -2.16 14.92
C ARG A 37 -0.18 -1.09 15.44
N VAL A 38 0.72 -1.50 16.33
CA VAL A 38 1.85 -0.68 16.78
C VAL A 38 2.89 -0.62 15.66
N ILE A 39 3.33 0.60 15.34
CA ILE A 39 4.38 0.86 14.36
C ILE A 39 5.57 1.44 15.10
N ASP A 40 6.70 0.73 15.08
CA ASP A 40 7.95 1.27 15.59
C ASP A 40 8.47 2.36 14.65
N LEU A 41 8.47 3.62 15.14
CA LEU A 41 8.91 4.78 14.36
C LEU A 41 10.44 4.88 14.21
N THR A 42 11.20 4.03 14.89
CA THR A 42 12.66 3.93 14.76
C THR A 42 13.08 3.00 13.63
N ASN A 43 12.20 2.09 13.20
CA ASN A 43 12.51 1.15 12.13
C ASN A 43 12.77 1.85 10.79
N PRO A 44 13.74 1.37 9.99
CA PRO A 44 14.08 1.98 8.72
C PRO A 44 12.88 1.92 7.76
N ILE A 45 12.77 2.96 6.92
CA ILE A 45 11.77 3.00 5.85
C ILE A 45 12.35 2.29 4.63
N LEU A 46 11.64 1.26 4.18
CA LEU A 46 11.93 0.51 2.97
C LEU A 46 11.02 0.99 1.84
N ARG A 47 11.63 1.22 0.67
CA ARG A 47 10.91 1.54 -0.56
C ARG A 47 10.81 0.29 -1.44
N ARG A 48 9.63 0.02 -1.98
CA ARG A 48 9.40 -0.99 -3.01
C ARG A 48 8.63 -0.38 -4.18
N GLU A 49 8.96 -0.81 -5.38
CA GLU A 49 8.20 -0.46 -6.58
C GLU A 49 7.14 -1.52 -6.86
N VAL A 50 5.92 -1.08 -7.13
CA VAL A 50 4.80 -1.94 -7.55
C VAL A 50 4.22 -1.43 -8.87
N LEU A 51 3.39 -2.26 -9.50
CA LEU A 51 2.82 -1.97 -10.83
C LEU A 51 3.88 -1.58 -11.88
N GLY A 52 5.01 -2.29 -11.88
CA GLY A 52 6.10 -2.05 -12.84
C GLY A 52 6.81 -0.71 -12.65
N GLY A 53 6.86 -0.18 -11.42
CA GLY A 53 7.51 1.10 -11.12
C GLY A 53 6.58 2.30 -11.09
N LEU A 54 5.31 2.12 -11.47
CA LEU A 54 4.33 3.21 -11.48
C LEU A 54 4.04 3.74 -10.08
N ILE A 55 4.12 2.89 -9.06
CA ILE A 55 3.85 3.25 -7.68
C ILE A 55 5.03 2.87 -6.80
N GLY A 56 5.51 3.82 -6.02
CA GLY A 56 6.46 3.59 -4.93
C GLY A 56 5.72 3.40 -3.61
N GLU A 57 5.89 2.24 -3.00
CA GLU A 57 5.42 1.94 -1.65
C GLU A 57 6.51 2.19 -0.64
N TYR A 58 6.14 2.81 0.47
CA TYR A 58 7.04 3.12 1.58
C TYR A 58 6.47 2.48 2.83
N GLN A 59 7.20 1.54 3.41
CA GLN A 59 6.80 0.83 4.62
C GLN A 59 7.97 0.78 5.60
N ARG A 60 7.67 0.78 6.90
CA ARG A 60 8.69 0.55 7.92
C ARG A 60 9.01 -0.95 7.97
N ALA A 61 10.28 -1.27 8.18
CA ALA A 61 10.69 -2.64 8.47
C ALA A 61 9.94 -3.17 9.71
N ALA A 62 9.71 -4.49 9.74
CA ALA A 62 9.14 -5.16 10.91
C ALA A 62 10.19 -5.28 12.02
#